data_AF-A0A0F9CD35-F1
#
_entry.id   AF-A0A0F9CD35-F1
#
_cell.length_a   1.000
_cell.length_b   1.000
_cell.length_c   1.000
_cell.angle_alpha   90.00
_cell.angle_beta   90.00
_cell.angle_gamma   90.00
#
_symmetry.space_group_name_H-M   'P 1'
#
loop_
_entity.id
_entity.type
_entity.pdbx_description
1 polymer ?
#
loop_
_entity_poly.entity_id
_entity_poly.type
_entity_poly.pdbx_seq_one_letter_code
_entity_poly.pdbx_strand_id
1 'polypeptide(L)'
;MLLLDDRIGSKELDNVINVPHALVHLDYADACFSGNGPDNVAWDIGIERKTITDLLNSITTGRLVGHQLQGLLDQFDVIYLVVEGAWRIGPQTGLIEIYRGKRWKAAGWNSQRFMGTAITSFLNSLAVMCNVHVWISQNKTQTGRWLSGIYKWWQKPWEAHKSLKHFHNVPAPVTKLSKPSLLQCMVKEVDGIGWEKAEDISKHFGTMFDLALTDEEELLKIPGIGKKLASKIVKDIRGGK
;
A
#
# COMPACT_ATOMS: atom_id res chain seq x y z
N MET A 1 -14.70 -16.34 7.42
CA MET A 1 -15.71 -16.34 6.34
C MET A 1 -16.12 -14.90 6.10
N LEU A 2 -16.39 -14.49 4.87
CA LEU A 2 -16.87 -13.15 4.57
C LEU A 2 -18.38 -13.05 4.73
N LEU A 3 -18.86 -12.03 5.44
CA LEU A 3 -20.28 -11.72 5.57
C LEU A 3 -20.60 -10.58 4.60
N LEU A 4 -21.61 -10.76 3.75
CA LEU A 4 -22.07 -9.78 2.78
C LEU A 4 -23.49 -9.35 3.13
N ASP A 5 -23.73 -8.05 3.17
CA ASP A 5 -25.05 -7.51 3.50
C ASP A 5 -26.09 -7.90 2.42
N ASP A 6 -27.27 -8.33 2.87
CA ASP A 6 -28.35 -8.82 2.02
C ASP A 6 -29.19 -7.72 1.35
N ARG A 7 -28.96 -6.45 1.69
CA ARG A 7 -29.69 -5.30 1.13
C ARG A 7 -29.19 -4.94 -0.27
N ILE A 8 -30.02 -4.15 -0.96
CA ILE A 8 -29.71 -3.56 -2.26
C ILE A 8 -28.50 -2.63 -2.10
N GLY A 9 -27.52 -2.77 -2.99
CA GLY A 9 -26.23 -2.10 -2.88
C GLY A 9 -25.10 -3.06 -2.51
N SER A 10 -25.40 -4.19 -1.88
CA SER A 10 -24.38 -5.09 -1.34
C SER A 10 -24.54 -6.48 -1.91
N LYS A 11 -25.79 -6.99 -1.93
CA LYS A 11 -26.15 -8.28 -2.52
C LYS A 11 -25.69 -8.45 -3.97
N GLU A 12 -25.54 -7.38 -4.74
CA GLU A 12 -25.08 -7.48 -6.12
C GLU A 12 -23.64 -7.99 -6.22
N LEU A 13 -22.84 -7.88 -5.15
CA LEU A 13 -21.47 -8.37 -5.06
C LEU A 13 -21.36 -9.89 -4.94
N ASP A 14 -22.42 -10.57 -4.50
CA ASP A 14 -22.50 -12.04 -4.31
C ASP A 14 -21.94 -12.81 -5.54
N ASN A 15 -22.36 -12.38 -6.74
CA ASN A 15 -21.97 -13.01 -8.00
C ASN A 15 -20.54 -12.68 -8.48
N VAL A 16 -19.81 -11.79 -7.81
CA VAL A 16 -18.46 -11.34 -8.23
C VAL A 16 -17.38 -11.58 -7.17
N ILE A 17 -17.75 -12.04 -5.98
CA ILE A 17 -16.83 -12.43 -4.92
C ILE A 17 -16.42 -13.89 -5.14
N ASN A 18 -15.12 -14.19 -5.02
CA ASN A 18 -14.57 -15.53 -5.27
C ASN A 18 -13.90 -16.17 -4.04
N VAL A 19 -14.40 -15.81 -2.86
CA VAL A 19 -14.00 -16.36 -1.56
C VAL A 19 -15.22 -16.90 -0.83
N PRO A 20 -15.07 -17.80 0.16
CA PRO A 20 -16.19 -18.26 0.96
C PRO A 20 -16.91 -17.09 1.64
N HIS A 21 -18.19 -16.94 1.34
CA HIS A 21 -19.03 -15.87 1.87
C HIS A 21 -20.46 -16.34 2.12
N ALA A 22 -21.19 -15.57 2.92
CA ALA A 22 -22.62 -15.75 3.18
C ALA A 22 -23.34 -14.41 3.12
N LEU A 23 -24.56 -14.41 2.58
CA LEU A 23 -25.48 -13.29 2.66
C LEU A 23 -26.14 -13.25 4.03
N VAL A 24 -26.04 -12.12 4.72
CA VAL A 24 -26.62 -11.89 6.04
C VAL A 24 -27.11 -10.45 6.15
N HIS A 25 -27.97 -10.16 7.12
CA HIS A 25 -28.28 -8.78 7.47
C HIS A 25 -27.17 -8.20 8.34
N LEU A 26 -26.62 -7.03 7.96
CA LEU A 26 -25.67 -6.30 8.79
C LEU A 26 -26.28 -4.97 9.23
N ASP A 27 -26.12 -4.62 10.50
CA ASP A 27 -26.56 -3.31 10.99
C ASP A 27 -25.74 -2.17 10.34
N TYR A 28 -24.45 -2.44 10.14
CA TYR A 28 -23.47 -1.53 9.54
C TYR A 28 -22.53 -2.28 8.58
N ALA A 29 -21.96 -1.54 7.63
CA ALA A 29 -21.17 -2.04 6.52
C ALA A 29 -21.97 -2.82 5.47
N ASP A 30 -21.39 -2.90 4.28
CA ASP A 30 -21.90 -3.67 3.15
C ASP A 30 -21.25 -5.06 3.09
N ALA A 31 -20.06 -5.21 3.65
CA ALA A 31 -19.45 -6.49 3.93
C ALA A 31 -18.57 -6.39 5.18
N CYS A 32 -18.38 -7.49 5.89
CA CYS A 32 -17.42 -7.58 6.97
C CYS A 32 -16.80 -8.98 7.10
N PHE A 33 -15.67 -9.06 7.80
CA PHE A 33 -15.05 -10.33 8.19
C PHE A 33 -14.00 -10.09 9.27
N SER A 34 -13.70 -11.12 10.06
CA SER A 34 -12.52 -11.11 10.93
C SER A 34 -11.26 -11.54 10.18
N GLY A 35 -10.13 -10.90 10.51
CA GLY A 35 -8.82 -11.12 9.91
C GLY A 35 -7.71 -11.16 10.95
N ASN A 36 -6.49 -11.52 10.55
CA ASN A 36 -5.33 -11.49 11.43
C ASN A 36 -4.75 -10.07 11.48
N GLY A 37 -4.87 -9.43 12.64
CA GLY A 37 -4.21 -8.18 12.98
C GLY A 37 -2.78 -8.37 13.50
N PRO A 38 -2.10 -7.27 13.86
CA PRO A 38 -0.81 -7.31 14.53
C PRO A 38 -0.86 -8.10 15.85
N ASP A 39 0.30 -8.56 16.29
CA ASP A 39 0.47 -9.31 17.55
C ASP A 39 -0.40 -10.57 17.67
N ASN A 40 -0.81 -11.14 16.53
CA ASN A 40 -1.73 -12.28 16.42
C ASN A 40 -3.11 -12.03 17.04
N VAL A 41 -3.53 -10.77 17.15
CA VAL A 41 -4.87 -10.39 17.58
C VAL A 41 -5.81 -10.42 16.37
N ALA A 42 -6.99 -11.03 16.51
CA ALA A 42 -8.00 -10.96 15.47
C ALA A 42 -8.59 -9.54 15.42
N TRP A 43 -8.67 -8.98 14.22
CA TRP A 43 -9.30 -7.69 13.95
C TRP A 43 -10.57 -7.88 13.13
N ASP A 44 -11.56 -7.06 13.37
CA ASP A 44 -12.80 -7.01 12.59
C ASP A 44 -12.70 -5.94 11.51
N ILE A 45 -12.88 -6.37 10.25
CA ILE A 45 -12.75 -5.54 9.07
C ILE A 45 -14.16 -5.23 8.53
N GLY A 46 -14.50 -3.95 8.48
CA GLY A 46 -15.72 -3.42 7.87
C GLY A 46 -15.47 -2.81 6.49
N ILE A 47 -16.38 -3.04 5.55
CA ILE A 47 -16.32 -2.50 4.19
C ILE A 47 -17.64 -1.81 3.86
N GLU A 48 -17.60 -0.50 3.64
CA GLU A 48 -18.70 0.29 3.09
C GLU A 48 -18.46 0.51 1.60
N ARG A 49 -19.42 0.14 0.75
CA ARG A 49 -19.44 0.37 -0.69
C ARG A 49 -20.43 1.48 -1.00
N LYS A 50 -19.97 2.50 -1.70
CA LYS A 50 -20.82 3.62 -2.09
C LYS A 50 -20.56 4.00 -3.53
N THR A 51 -21.61 4.10 -4.35
CA THR A 51 -21.42 4.66 -5.69
C THR A 51 -21.02 6.12 -5.59
N ILE A 52 -20.31 6.66 -6.58
CA ILE A 52 -19.99 8.10 -6.61
C ILE A 52 -21.25 8.97 -6.48
N THR A 53 -22.40 8.55 -7.02
CA THR A 53 -23.63 9.34 -6.90
C THR A 53 -24.18 9.31 -5.47
N ASP A 54 -24.17 8.14 -4.83
CA ASP A 54 -24.61 7.98 -3.43
C ASP A 54 -23.67 8.71 -2.45
N LEU A 55 -22.38 8.76 -2.77
CA LEU A 55 -21.38 9.47 -1.99
C LEU A 55 -21.64 10.97 -2.03
N LEU A 56 -21.79 11.56 -3.22
CA LEU A 56 -22.11 12.98 -3.36
C LEU A 56 -23.39 13.34 -2.61
N ASN A 57 -24.43 12.51 -2.71
CA ASN A 57 -25.67 12.70 -1.97
C ASN A 57 -25.46 12.64 -0.45
N SER A 58 -24.64 11.70 0.02
CA SER A 58 -24.36 11.56 1.45
C SER A 58 -23.50 12.68 2.03
N ILE A 59 -22.64 13.31 1.21
CA ILE A 59 -21.88 14.50 1.59
C ILE A 59 -22.85 15.67 1.78
N THR A 60 -23.75 15.92 0.81
CA THR A 60 -24.70 17.03 0.89
C THR A 60 -25.69 16.89 2.04
N THR A 61 -26.14 15.67 2.32
CA THR A 61 -27.14 15.41 3.38
C THR A 61 -26.52 15.19 4.76
N GLY A 62 -25.20 15.02 4.85
CA GLY A 62 -24.52 14.63 6.09
C GLY A 62 -24.78 13.18 6.51
N ARG A 63 -25.53 12.37 5.72
CA ARG A 63 -25.96 11.01 6.09
C ARG A 63 -24.79 10.09 6.45
N LEU A 64 -23.68 10.18 5.71
CA LEU A 64 -22.52 9.31 5.94
C LEU A 64 -21.87 9.60 7.30
N VAL A 65 -21.64 10.87 7.61
CA VAL A 65 -20.93 11.28 8.84
C VAL A 65 -21.85 11.21 10.06
N GLY A 66 -23.14 11.51 9.91
CA GLY A 66 -24.05 11.65 11.05
C GLY A 66 -24.38 10.35 11.78
N HIS A 67 -24.39 9.20 11.10
CA HIS A 67 -24.78 7.93 11.72
C HIS A 67 -24.02 6.71 11.18
N GLN A 68 -23.82 6.61 9.86
CA GLN A 68 -23.19 5.42 9.28
C GLN A 68 -21.73 5.28 9.71
N LEU A 69 -20.96 6.37 9.64
CA LEU A 69 -19.55 6.36 10.00
C LEU A 69 -19.32 6.05 11.48
N GLN A 70 -20.15 6.60 12.37
CA GLN A 70 -20.04 6.33 13.80
C GLN A 70 -20.23 4.83 14.09
N GLY A 71 -21.27 4.21 13.54
CA GLY A 71 -21.49 2.78 13.72
C GLY A 71 -20.39 1.90 13.14
N LEU A 72 -19.79 2.32 12.02
CA LEU A 72 -18.61 1.63 11.48
C LEU A 72 -17.41 1.73 12.43
N LEU A 73 -17.13 2.93 12.96
CA LEU A 73 -16.02 3.18 13.90
C LEU A 73 -16.20 2.46 15.24
N ASP A 74 -17.44 2.26 15.67
CA ASP A 74 -17.73 1.57 16.92
C ASP A 74 -17.64 0.04 16.79
N GLN A 75 -17.75 -0.51 15.58
CA GLN A 75 -17.85 -1.96 15.36
C GLN A 75 -16.64 -2.62 14.71
N PHE A 76 -15.78 -1.86 14.03
CA PHE A 76 -14.69 -2.43 13.23
C PHE A 76 -13.35 -1.78 13.58
N ASP A 77 -12.31 -2.61 13.72
CA ASP A 77 -10.94 -2.15 13.92
C ASP A 77 -10.38 -1.48 12.66
N VAL A 78 -10.81 -1.97 11.48
CA VAL A 78 -10.37 -1.46 10.17
C VAL A 78 -11.56 -1.25 9.27
N ILE A 79 -11.67 -0.04 8.72
CA ILE A 79 -12.76 0.34 7.83
C ILE A 79 -12.21 0.66 6.46
N TYR A 80 -12.82 0.05 5.44
CA TYR A 80 -12.61 0.42 4.05
C TYR A 80 -13.85 1.11 3.48
N LEU A 81 -13.66 2.25 2.83
CA LEU A 81 -14.68 2.90 2.00
C LEU A 81 -14.35 2.68 0.53
N VAL A 82 -15.17 1.91 -0.18
CA VAL A 82 -15.06 1.70 -1.62
C VAL A 82 -15.96 2.68 -2.35
N VAL A 83 -15.36 3.63 -3.07
CA VAL A 83 -16.09 4.55 -3.95
C VAL A 83 -16.15 3.95 -5.35
N GLU A 84 -17.33 3.42 -5.70
CA GLU A 84 -17.55 2.72 -6.95
C GLU A 84 -18.09 3.62 -8.07
N GLY A 85 -17.52 3.47 -9.26
CA GLY A 85 -17.98 4.03 -10.53
C GLY A 85 -16.83 4.62 -11.34
N ALA A 86 -17.02 4.72 -12.65
CA ALA A 86 -16.10 5.46 -13.51
C ALA A 86 -16.37 6.97 -13.38
N TRP A 87 -15.56 7.64 -12.54
CA TRP A 87 -15.62 9.09 -12.35
C TRP A 87 -14.22 9.71 -12.41
N ARG A 88 -14.16 11.03 -12.64
CA ARG A 88 -12.92 11.81 -12.67
C ARG A 88 -13.18 13.26 -12.28
N ILE A 89 -12.12 14.03 -12.09
CA ILE A 89 -12.19 15.50 -12.04
C ILE A 89 -11.99 16.02 -13.46
N GLY A 90 -12.93 16.84 -13.92
CA GLY A 90 -12.90 17.48 -15.24
C GLY A 90 -11.66 18.37 -15.36
N PRO A 91 -10.79 18.15 -16.35
CA PRO A 91 -9.48 18.81 -16.39
C PRO A 91 -9.58 20.33 -16.61
N GLN A 92 -10.62 20.80 -17.29
CA GLN A 92 -10.83 22.24 -17.53
C GLN A 92 -11.74 22.89 -16.48
N THR A 93 -12.73 22.15 -15.97
CA THR A 93 -13.80 22.71 -15.13
C THR A 93 -13.57 22.49 -13.65
N GLY A 94 -12.71 21.54 -13.27
CA GLY A 94 -12.55 21.09 -11.89
C GLY A 94 -13.79 20.40 -11.32
N LEU A 95 -14.82 20.14 -12.13
CA LEU A 95 -16.06 19.49 -11.70
C LEU A 95 -15.89 17.97 -11.67
N ILE A 96 -16.64 17.27 -10.80
CA ILE A 96 -16.75 15.82 -10.90
C ILE A 96 -17.46 15.46 -12.20
N GLU A 97 -16.91 14.52 -12.95
CA GLU A 97 -17.52 13.95 -14.15
C GLU A 97 -17.71 12.44 -13.96
N ILE A 98 -18.87 11.92 -14.33
CA ILE A 98 -19.18 10.48 -14.32
C ILE A 98 -19.31 10.00 -15.76
N TYR A 99 -18.73 8.84 -16.06
CA TYR A 99 -18.82 8.22 -17.37
C TYR A 99 -20.22 7.62 -17.56
N ARG A 100 -21.03 8.21 -18.45
CA ARG A 100 -22.39 7.75 -18.77
C ARG A 100 -22.66 7.87 -20.26
N GLY A 101 -23.16 6.80 -20.88
CA GLY A 101 -23.53 6.80 -22.31
C GLY A 101 -22.33 7.13 -23.22
N LYS A 102 -21.18 6.51 -22.94
CA LYS A 102 -19.90 6.71 -23.66
C LYS A 102 -19.28 8.11 -23.57
N ARG A 103 -19.79 8.99 -22.70
CA ARG A 103 -19.28 10.35 -22.51
C ARG A 103 -19.07 10.65 -21.04
N TRP A 104 -18.09 11.49 -20.75
CA TRP A 104 -17.95 12.11 -19.44
C TRP A 104 -18.97 13.24 -19.32
N LYS A 105 -19.75 13.23 -18.24
CA LYS A 105 -20.75 14.26 -17.96
C LYS A 105 -20.55 14.76 -16.55
N ALA A 106 -20.65 16.08 -16.36
CA ALA A 106 -20.61 16.67 -15.03
C ALA A 106 -21.64 15.99 -14.13
N ALA A 107 -21.19 15.52 -12.97
CA ALA A 107 -22.04 15.00 -11.92
C ALA A 107 -22.79 16.17 -11.30
N GLY A 108 -24.09 16.00 -11.17
CA GLY A 108 -24.92 16.92 -10.43
C GLY A 108 -26.07 16.21 -9.74
N TRP A 109 -26.53 16.83 -8.66
CA TRP A 109 -27.69 16.42 -7.90
C TRP A 109 -28.60 17.63 -7.73
N ASN A 110 -29.88 17.53 -8.10
CA ASN A 110 -30.86 18.63 -8.01
C ASN A 110 -30.28 20.00 -8.42
N SER A 111 -29.72 20.08 -9.63
CA SER A 111 -29.03 21.25 -10.22
C SER A 111 -27.66 21.66 -9.62
N GLN A 112 -27.30 21.17 -8.43
CA GLN A 112 -25.98 21.41 -7.86
C GLN A 112 -24.91 20.61 -8.58
N ARG A 113 -23.78 21.26 -8.88
CA ARG A 113 -22.59 20.63 -9.44
C ARG A 113 -21.53 20.54 -8.35
N PHE A 114 -20.78 19.44 -8.34
CA PHE A 114 -19.76 19.21 -7.32
C PHE A 114 -18.38 19.49 -7.86
N MET A 115 -17.62 20.31 -7.13
CA MET A 115 -16.19 20.49 -7.38
C MET A 115 -15.43 19.23 -6.96
N GLY A 116 -14.44 18.83 -7.76
CA GLY A 116 -13.55 17.71 -7.45
C GLY A 116 -12.72 17.94 -6.18
N THR A 117 -12.45 19.19 -5.84
CA THR A 117 -11.79 19.54 -4.58
C THR A 117 -12.64 19.19 -3.37
N ALA A 118 -13.96 19.39 -3.42
CA ALA A 118 -14.84 19.09 -2.29
C ALA A 118 -14.84 17.60 -1.94
N ILE A 119 -14.95 16.72 -2.94
CA ILE A 119 -14.88 15.26 -2.69
C ILE A 119 -13.49 14.84 -2.21
N THR A 120 -12.43 15.43 -2.76
CA THR A 120 -11.06 15.09 -2.38
C THR A 120 -10.81 15.47 -0.92
N SER A 121 -11.20 16.69 -0.52
CA SER A 121 -11.09 17.14 0.87
C SER A 121 -11.92 16.28 1.82
N PHE A 122 -13.13 15.88 1.40
CA PHE A 122 -13.98 15.00 2.20
C PHE A 122 -13.37 13.61 2.39
N LEU A 123 -12.95 12.94 1.30
CA LEU A 123 -12.31 11.63 1.37
C LEU A 123 -10.99 11.67 2.15
N ASN A 124 -10.22 12.76 2.02
CA ASN A 124 -9.01 12.96 2.80
C ASN A 124 -9.32 13.13 4.30
N SER A 125 -10.40 13.83 4.64
CA SER A 125 -10.83 13.97 6.04
C SER A 125 -11.19 12.61 6.64
N LEU A 126 -11.94 11.76 5.90
CA LEU A 126 -12.22 10.39 6.34
C LEU A 126 -10.94 9.57 6.53
N ALA A 127 -10.01 9.64 5.58
CA ALA A 127 -8.77 8.87 5.64
C ALA A 127 -7.87 9.29 6.79
N VAL A 128 -7.68 10.60 7.00
CA VAL A 128 -6.73 11.12 7.97
C VAL A 128 -7.33 11.21 9.37
N MET A 129 -8.57 11.71 9.49
CA MET A 129 -9.18 11.99 10.80
C MET A 129 -9.90 10.78 11.38
N CYS A 130 -10.41 9.88 10.53
CA CYS A 130 -11.19 8.73 10.95
C CYS A 130 -10.49 7.39 10.67
N ASN A 131 -9.25 7.41 10.18
CA ASN A 131 -8.48 6.23 9.79
C ASN A 131 -9.24 5.30 8.82
N VAL A 132 -10.05 5.87 7.92
CA VAL A 132 -10.83 5.09 6.94
C VAL A 132 -10.01 4.89 5.66
N HIS A 133 -9.75 3.65 5.28
CA HIS A 133 -9.04 3.34 4.05
C HIS A 133 -9.94 3.52 2.83
N VAL A 134 -9.65 4.53 2.01
CA VAL A 134 -10.43 4.81 0.80
C VAL A 134 -9.87 4.06 -0.40
N TRP A 135 -10.74 3.33 -1.11
CA TRP A 135 -10.43 2.67 -2.38
C TRP A 135 -11.38 3.15 -3.48
N ILE A 136 -10.89 3.34 -4.70
CA ILE A 136 -11.72 3.71 -5.85
C ILE A 136 -11.80 2.50 -6.79
N SER A 137 -13.01 2.07 -7.11
CA SER A 137 -13.27 1.03 -8.09
C SER A 137 -14.11 1.57 -9.24
N GLN A 138 -13.89 1.07 -10.45
CA GLN A 138 -14.62 1.53 -11.64
C GLN A 138 -15.99 0.87 -11.77
N ASN A 139 -16.13 -0.35 -11.25
CA ASN A 139 -17.33 -1.16 -11.36
C ASN A 139 -17.34 -2.29 -10.33
N LYS A 140 -18.51 -2.91 -10.21
CA LYS A 140 -18.79 -4.03 -9.32
C LYS A 140 -17.81 -5.20 -9.42
N THR A 141 -17.40 -5.57 -10.63
CA THR A 141 -16.45 -6.68 -10.83
C THR A 141 -15.09 -6.35 -10.25
N GLN A 142 -14.61 -5.10 -10.40
CA GLN A 142 -13.38 -4.65 -9.76
C GLN A 142 -13.53 -4.62 -8.23
N THR A 143 -14.68 -4.15 -7.71
CA THR A 143 -14.98 -4.18 -6.28
C THR A 143 -14.94 -5.61 -5.72
N GLY A 144 -15.60 -6.58 -6.35
CA GLY A 144 -15.62 -7.98 -5.91
C GLY A 144 -14.23 -8.63 -5.93
N ARG A 145 -13.42 -8.36 -6.98
CA ARG A 145 -12.02 -8.82 -7.05
C ARG A 145 -11.16 -8.22 -5.96
N TRP A 146 -11.29 -6.91 -5.73
CA TRP A 146 -10.58 -6.22 -4.66
C TRP A 146 -10.99 -6.77 -3.29
N LEU A 147 -12.29 -6.93 -3.03
CA LEU A 147 -12.82 -7.47 -1.78
C LEU A 147 -12.32 -8.90 -1.51
N SER A 148 -12.29 -9.74 -2.55
CA SER A 148 -11.73 -11.10 -2.45
C SER A 148 -10.22 -11.09 -2.19
N GLY A 149 -9.51 -10.11 -2.74
CA GLY A 149 -8.07 -9.91 -2.53
C GLY A 149 -7.75 -9.45 -1.12
N ILE A 150 -8.48 -8.45 -0.60
CA ILE A 150 -8.28 -7.92 0.75
C ILE A 150 -8.67 -8.95 1.81
N TYR A 151 -9.75 -9.71 1.60
CA TYR A 151 -10.09 -10.86 2.45
C TYR A 151 -8.90 -11.82 2.55
N LYS A 152 -8.40 -12.34 1.41
CA LYS A 152 -7.26 -13.26 1.38
C LYS A 152 -5.98 -12.67 1.99
N TRP A 153 -5.80 -11.36 1.89
CA TRP A 153 -4.67 -10.67 2.52
C TRP A 153 -4.79 -10.78 4.05
N TRP A 154 -5.93 -10.37 4.61
CA TRP A 154 -6.19 -10.43 6.06
C TRP A 154 -6.24 -11.85 6.63
N GLN A 155 -6.51 -12.87 5.81
CA GLN A 155 -6.45 -14.27 6.26
C GLN A 155 -5.02 -14.80 6.43
N LYS A 156 -3.98 -14.07 6.00
CA LYS A 156 -2.58 -14.46 6.24
C LYS A 156 -2.16 -14.05 7.65
N PRO A 157 -1.32 -14.85 8.35
CA PRO A 157 -0.70 -14.39 9.58
C PRO A 157 0.08 -13.09 9.34
N TRP A 158 0.05 -12.17 10.30
CA TRP A 158 0.64 -10.84 10.15
C TRP A 158 2.11 -10.89 9.71
N GLU A 159 2.90 -11.78 10.30
CA GLU A 159 4.32 -11.93 9.97
C GLU A 159 4.60 -12.54 8.58
N ALA A 160 3.59 -13.17 7.98
CA ALA A 160 3.71 -13.75 6.64
C ALA A 160 3.58 -12.70 5.52
N HIS A 161 3.28 -11.43 5.83
CA HIS A 161 3.30 -10.35 4.86
C HIS A 161 4.75 -9.98 4.50
N LYS A 162 5.16 -10.34 3.28
CA LYS A 162 6.55 -10.18 2.79
C LYS A 162 6.73 -9.02 1.80
N SER A 163 5.65 -8.36 1.35
CA SER A 163 5.71 -7.35 0.29
C SER A 163 6.57 -6.12 0.64
N LEU A 164 6.78 -5.86 1.93
CA LEU A 164 7.65 -4.79 2.43
C LEU A 164 8.97 -5.32 3.00
N LYS A 165 9.20 -6.64 2.98
CA LYS A 165 10.41 -7.31 3.49
C LYS A 165 11.43 -7.52 2.35
N HIS A 166 11.69 -6.47 1.56
CA HIS A 166 12.63 -6.51 0.45
C HIS A 166 13.74 -5.48 0.64
N PHE A 167 14.99 -5.89 0.36
CA PHE A 167 16.11 -4.97 0.26
C PHE A 167 16.01 -4.20 -1.06
N HIS A 168 16.30 -2.89 -1.00
CA HIS A 168 16.46 -2.08 -2.19
C HIS A 168 17.78 -2.45 -2.88
N ASN A 169 17.71 -3.39 -3.80
CA ASN A 169 18.87 -3.82 -4.59
C ASN A 169 19.03 -2.90 -5.79
N VAL A 170 19.93 -1.92 -5.70
CA VAL A 170 20.36 -1.14 -6.86
C VAL A 170 21.22 -2.07 -7.74
N PRO A 171 20.78 -2.44 -8.95
CA PRO A 171 21.64 -3.19 -9.87
C PRO A 171 22.89 -2.35 -10.21
N ALA A 172 23.98 -3.01 -10.62
CA ALA A 172 25.17 -2.29 -11.04
C ALA A 172 24.82 -1.29 -12.16
N PRO A 173 25.31 -0.03 -12.08
CA PRO A 173 24.98 1.04 -13.05
C PRO A 173 25.52 0.75 -14.46
N VAL A 174 26.38 -0.25 -14.58
CA VAL A 174 26.90 -0.79 -15.83
C VAL A 174 26.55 -2.27 -15.92
N THR A 175 26.08 -2.69 -17.09
CA THR A 175 25.91 -4.09 -17.46
C THR A 175 27.27 -4.78 -17.42
N LYS A 176 27.68 -5.28 -16.25
CA LYS A 176 28.91 -6.07 -16.16
C LYS A 176 28.68 -7.39 -16.88
N LEU A 177 29.53 -7.68 -17.86
CA LEU A 177 29.53 -8.97 -18.57
C LEU A 177 29.93 -10.13 -17.64
N SER A 178 30.57 -9.81 -16.51
CA SER A 178 30.89 -10.75 -15.44
C SER A 178 30.00 -10.53 -14.22
N LYS A 179 29.58 -11.64 -13.59
CA LYS A 179 28.83 -11.60 -12.34
C LYS A 179 29.75 -11.10 -11.22
N PRO A 180 29.33 -10.10 -10.42
CA PRO A 180 30.11 -9.64 -9.27
C PRO A 180 30.28 -10.76 -8.23
N SER A 181 31.42 -10.76 -7.54
CA SER A 181 31.70 -11.71 -6.46
C SER A 181 30.80 -11.43 -5.24
N LEU A 182 30.62 -12.41 -4.35
CA LEU A 182 29.90 -12.20 -3.10
C LEU A 182 30.58 -11.11 -2.24
N LEU A 183 31.90 -11.11 -2.19
CA LEU A 183 32.69 -10.10 -1.50
C LEU A 183 32.38 -8.69 -2.03
N GLN A 184 32.40 -8.52 -3.35
CA GLN A 184 32.06 -7.24 -3.98
C GLN A 184 30.62 -6.80 -3.61
N CYS A 185 29.66 -7.73 -3.65
CA CYS A 185 28.27 -7.44 -3.28
C CYS A 185 28.12 -7.08 -1.80
N MET A 186 28.87 -7.70 -0.89
CA MET A 186 28.83 -7.38 0.54
C MET A 186 29.48 -6.03 0.83
N VAL A 187 30.64 -5.77 0.22
CA VAL A 187 31.42 -4.55 0.45
C VAL A 187 30.72 -3.31 -0.10
N LYS A 188 29.95 -3.43 -1.19
CA LYS A 188 29.15 -2.29 -1.71
C LYS A 188 28.06 -1.81 -0.73
N GLU A 189 27.66 -2.65 0.22
CA GLU A 189 26.64 -2.28 1.22
C GLU A 189 27.23 -1.42 2.35
N VAL A 190 28.57 -1.27 2.40
CA VAL A 190 29.23 -0.31 3.31
C VAL A 190 29.03 1.10 2.79
N ASP A 191 28.49 1.98 3.64
CA ASP A 191 28.16 3.34 3.25
C ASP A 191 29.41 4.15 2.83
N GLY A 192 29.36 4.73 1.63
CA GLY A 192 30.48 5.41 0.97
C GLY A 192 31.26 4.53 -0.03
N ILE A 193 30.85 3.28 -0.24
CA ILE A 193 31.47 2.37 -1.22
C ILE A 193 30.54 2.14 -2.41
N GLY A 194 30.98 2.63 -3.58
CA GLY A 194 30.34 2.33 -4.87
C GLY A 194 30.84 1.03 -5.50
N TRP A 195 30.24 0.66 -6.63
CA TRP A 195 30.54 -0.57 -7.37
C TRP A 195 32.00 -0.72 -7.84
N GLU A 196 32.68 0.38 -8.14
CA GLU A 196 34.09 0.40 -8.56
C GLU A 196 35.01 0.11 -7.39
N LYS A 197 34.87 0.86 -6.28
CA LYS A 197 35.65 0.62 -5.06
C LYS A 197 35.42 -0.78 -4.50
N ALA A 198 34.19 -1.29 -4.55
CA ALA A 198 33.90 -2.66 -4.13
C ALA A 198 34.62 -3.70 -5.01
N GLU A 199 34.78 -3.42 -6.31
CA GLU A 199 35.54 -4.29 -7.22
C GLU A 199 37.03 -4.25 -6.88
N ASP A 200 37.59 -3.07 -6.63
CA ASP A 200 39.01 -2.93 -6.26
C ASP A 200 39.32 -3.64 -4.94
N ILE A 201 38.43 -3.50 -3.95
CA ILE A 201 38.51 -4.24 -2.68
C ILE A 201 38.41 -5.75 -2.93
N SER A 202 37.49 -6.20 -3.77
CA SER A 202 37.35 -7.63 -4.08
C SER A 202 38.49 -8.20 -4.92
N LYS A 203 39.29 -7.37 -5.60
CA LYS A 203 40.52 -7.81 -6.30
C LYS A 203 41.69 -7.91 -5.33
N HIS A 204 41.74 -7.01 -4.35
CA HIS A 204 42.79 -6.99 -3.32
C HIS A 204 42.63 -8.12 -2.32
N PHE A 205 41.40 -8.35 -1.84
CA PHE A 205 41.07 -9.41 -0.90
C PHE A 205 40.41 -10.58 -1.62
N GLY A 206 40.92 -11.80 -1.42
CA GLY A 206 40.36 -12.99 -2.05
C GLY A 206 39.03 -13.43 -1.45
N THR A 207 38.84 -13.19 -0.14
CA THR A 207 37.66 -13.59 0.62
C THR A 207 37.21 -12.52 1.61
N MET A 208 35.98 -12.68 2.12
CA MET A 208 35.46 -11.83 3.20
C MET A 208 36.23 -12.02 4.52
N PHE A 209 36.81 -13.20 4.75
CA PHE A 209 37.64 -13.44 5.94
C PHE A 209 38.91 -12.62 5.91
N ASP A 210 39.56 -12.53 4.75
CA ASP A 210 40.76 -11.71 4.56
C ASP A 210 40.44 -10.24 4.87
N LEU A 211 39.32 -9.75 4.34
CA LEU A 211 38.86 -8.38 4.59
C LEU A 211 38.47 -8.15 6.07
N ALA A 212 37.88 -9.12 6.76
CA ALA A 212 37.48 -8.96 8.17
C ALA A 212 38.68 -8.91 9.14
N LEU A 213 39.75 -9.65 8.82
CA LEU A 213 40.97 -9.74 9.63
C LEU A 213 41.97 -8.62 9.35
N THR A 214 41.78 -7.87 8.27
CA THR A 214 42.67 -6.76 7.88
C THR A 214 42.67 -5.60 8.89
N ASP A 215 43.74 -4.82 8.91
CA ASP A 215 43.80 -3.52 9.58
C ASP A 215 43.48 -2.36 8.62
N GLU A 216 43.37 -1.15 9.20
CA GLU A 216 43.13 0.07 8.41
C GLU A 216 44.31 0.39 7.47
N GLU A 217 45.53 0.00 7.83
CA GLU A 217 46.74 0.31 7.06
C GLU A 217 46.78 -0.44 5.73
N GLU A 218 46.34 -1.70 5.72
CA GLU A 218 46.22 -2.49 4.50
C GLU A 218 45.14 -1.94 3.56
N LEU A 219 44.00 -1.48 4.12
CA LEU A 219 42.94 -0.85 3.32
C LEU A 219 43.37 0.45 2.66
N LEU A 220 44.27 1.22 3.30
CA LEU A 220 44.84 2.44 2.73
C LEU A 220 45.71 2.20 1.49
N LYS A 221 46.14 0.95 1.24
CA LYS A 221 46.90 0.59 0.03
C LYS A 221 46.02 0.56 -1.23
N ILE A 222 44.70 0.50 -1.07
CA ILE A 222 43.75 0.46 -2.19
C ILE A 222 43.45 1.89 -2.67
N PRO A 223 43.65 2.19 -3.98
CA PRO A 223 43.36 3.51 -4.52
C PRO A 223 41.93 3.99 -4.22
N GLY A 224 41.80 5.23 -3.75
CA GLY A 224 40.49 5.84 -3.45
C GLY A 224 39.90 5.47 -2.09
N ILE A 225 40.61 4.71 -1.25
CA ILE A 225 40.28 4.49 0.17
C ILE A 225 41.13 5.40 1.05
N GLY A 226 40.49 6.38 1.68
CA GLY A 226 41.13 7.26 2.67
C GLY A 226 40.92 6.77 4.11
N LYS A 227 41.67 7.33 5.06
CA LYS A 227 41.68 6.92 6.48
C LYS A 227 40.29 6.83 7.12
N LYS A 228 39.43 7.82 6.86
CA LYS A 228 38.04 7.82 7.37
C LYS A 228 37.22 6.65 6.83
N LEU A 229 37.39 6.32 5.55
CA LEU A 229 36.66 5.24 4.90
C LEU A 229 37.21 3.87 5.34
N ALA A 230 38.53 3.73 5.46
CA ALA A 230 39.18 2.52 5.96
C ALA A 230 38.70 2.17 7.39
N SER A 231 38.74 3.16 8.30
CA SER A 231 38.26 2.98 9.68
C SER A 231 36.78 2.59 9.73
N LYS A 232 35.96 3.20 8.88
CA LYS A 232 34.54 2.85 8.76
C LYS A 232 34.33 1.42 8.24
N ILE A 233 35.06 0.99 7.21
CA ILE A 233 34.99 -0.38 6.68
C ILE A 233 35.28 -1.40 7.78
N VAL A 234 36.39 -1.22 8.51
CA VAL A 234 36.79 -2.13 9.60
C VAL A 234 35.72 -2.15 10.69
N LYS A 235 35.20 -0.98 11.06
CA LYS A 235 34.15 -0.85 12.07
C LYS A 235 32.87 -1.58 11.66
N ASP A 236 32.35 -1.31 10.46
CA ASP A 236 31.09 -1.86 9.97
C ASP A 236 31.19 -3.39 9.81
N ILE A 237 32.30 -3.90 9.24
CA ILE A 237 32.51 -5.34 9.04
C ILE A 237 32.64 -6.11 10.35
N ARG A 238 33.21 -5.48 11.39
CA ARG A 238 33.35 -6.09 12.72
C ARG A 238 32.11 -5.89 13.60
N GLY A 239 31.01 -5.41 13.04
CA GLY A 239 29.73 -5.24 13.75
C GLY A 239 29.68 -4.03 14.68
N GLY A 240 30.62 -3.10 14.54
CA GLY A 240 30.58 -1.83 15.26
C GLY A 240 29.47 -0.94 14.70
N LYS A 241 28.39 -0.74 15.46
CA LYS A 241 27.39 0.30 15.16
C LYS A 241 28.01 1.69 15.32
#